data_AF-A0AA36I3U8-F1
#
_entry.id   AF-A0AA36I3U8-F1
#
_cell.length_a   1.000
_cell.length_b   1.000
_cell.length_c   1.000
_cell.angle_alpha   90.00
_cell.angle_beta   90.00
_cell.angle_gamma   90.00
#
_symmetry.space_group_name_H-M   'P 1'
#
loop_
_entity.id
_entity.type
_entity.pdbx_description
1 polymer ?
#
loop_
_entity_poly.entity_id
_entity_poly.type
_entity_poly.pdbx_seq_one_letter_code
_entity_poly.pdbx_strand_id
1 'polypeptide(L)'
;MALVFILVKLMGAFVPPPQVASARLRGLIERPQFIGSSIVKEDLRPRSTHCRALDVKVWQVIVSASGLVVATIQAVRAVRDSVRTFKASSEGKIRAAVAKAMKPFEPSRPQDEVIQRPVMGTIRKRVESWQQHATIIGGRYQSGKSVATEEALRGVRGVVRFSIESADWKRMMFEELKVENSGLFKEMMRRVGEKLKDFPDNLTKYPVLLLDIPRTTIEGIDRVSSTAKDVATDKIGCAIHVIVSASSAAVALAFDAGGTERQEDIWVADLTEEETKEFLALHGHEKNWKDFVDACGLRIGDLVKACENLKKGMPLDDTKQEYQRVADDEVATLHATQNR
;
A
#
# COMPACT_ATOMS: atom_id res chain seq x y z
N MET A 1 29.65 -30.19 0.55
CA MET A 1 28.23 -29.78 0.45
C MET A 1 27.39 -30.27 1.64
N ALA A 2 27.54 -31.51 2.12
CA ALA A 2 26.72 -32.04 3.24
C ALA A 2 26.95 -31.37 4.62
N LEU A 3 28.17 -30.90 4.92
CA LEU A 3 28.49 -30.29 6.22
C LEU A 3 27.85 -28.91 6.44
N VAL A 4 27.60 -28.16 5.36
CA VAL A 4 26.97 -26.82 5.41
C VAL A 4 25.48 -26.94 5.73
N PHE A 5 24.82 -28.01 5.28
CA PHE A 5 23.41 -28.26 5.57
C PHE A 5 23.14 -28.63 7.04
N ILE A 6 24.10 -29.30 7.71
CA ILE A 6 23.97 -29.69 9.12
C ILE A 6 24.13 -28.46 10.03
N LEU A 7 25.01 -27.52 9.69
CA LEU A 7 25.22 -26.28 10.47
C LEU A 7 24.04 -25.31 10.37
N VAL A 8 23.38 -25.21 9.22
CA VAL A 8 22.17 -24.38 9.05
C VAL A 8 20.98 -24.96 9.83
N LYS A 9 20.86 -26.29 9.92
CA LYS A 9 19.79 -26.94 10.72
C LYS A 9 19.98 -26.78 12.23
N LEU A 10 21.22 -26.77 12.72
CA LEU A 10 21.53 -26.58 14.14
C LEU A 10 21.32 -25.12 14.61
N MET A 11 21.52 -24.12 13.74
CA MET A 11 21.28 -22.72 14.10
C MET A 11 19.80 -22.29 14.04
N GLY A 12 18.93 -23.07 13.40
CA GLY A 12 17.48 -22.83 13.38
C GLY A 12 16.75 -23.24 14.67
N ALA A 13 17.39 -24.00 15.56
CA ALA A 13 16.77 -24.56 16.76
C ALA A 13 16.89 -23.67 18.03
N PHE A 14 17.50 -22.48 17.93
CA PHE A 14 17.82 -21.62 19.09
C PHE A 14 17.34 -20.17 18.93
N VAL A 15 16.09 -20.00 18.48
CA VAL A 15 15.41 -18.69 18.54
C VAL A 15 14.13 -18.84 19.37
N PRO A 16 14.12 -18.40 20.65
CA PRO A 16 12.85 -18.26 21.36
C PRO A 16 12.13 -16.98 20.87
N PRO A 17 10.79 -16.95 20.90
CA PRO A 17 10.02 -15.78 20.46
C PRO A 17 10.19 -14.60 21.43
N PRO A 18 10.01 -13.35 20.97
CA PRO A 18 10.27 -12.18 21.78
C PRO A 18 9.07 -11.92 22.71
N GLN A 19 9.28 -12.00 24.01
CA GLN A 19 8.41 -11.33 24.98
C GLN A 19 9.24 -10.54 26.00
N VAL A 20 8.95 -9.23 26.00
CA VAL A 20 8.86 -8.30 27.13
C VAL A 20 9.91 -8.42 28.25
N ALA A 21 10.86 -7.49 28.28
CA ALA A 21 11.41 -6.94 29.53
C ALA A 21 12.15 -5.62 29.27
N SER A 22 11.42 -4.52 29.40
CA SER A 22 11.99 -3.23 29.77
C SER A 22 12.43 -3.24 31.23
N ALA A 23 13.49 -2.47 31.52
CA ALA A 23 13.93 -1.99 32.83
C ALA A 23 15.12 -2.70 33.49
N ARG A 24 16.00 -1.83 34.04
CA ARG A 24 17.14 -2.07 34.93
C ARG A 24 18.43 -2.58 34.30
N LEU A 25 19.30 -1.61 33.95
CA LEU A 25 20.73 -1.63 34.30
C LEU A 25 21.29 -0.20 34.17
N ARG A 26 21.00 0.64 35.16
CA ARG A 26 21.87 1.74 35.58
C ARG A 26 22.58 1.26 36.83
N GLY A 27 23.90 1.30 36.84
CA GLY A 27 24.68 1.11 38.06
C GLY A 27 26.05 0.52 37.76
N LEU A 28 27.07 1.23 38.23
CA LEU A 28 28.47 0.80 38.41
C LEU A 28 29.38 0.95 37.19
N ILE A 29 29.74 2.21 36.92
CA ILE A 29 31.09 2.57 36.47
C ILE A 29 31.82 3.08 37.73
N GLU A 30 32.76 2.28 38.26
CA GLU A 30 33.79 2.79 39.18
C GLU A 30 35.17 2.33 38.71
N ARG A 31 36.09 3.30 38.67
CA ARG A 31 37.53 3.15 38.37
C ARG A 31 38.26 2.69 39.63
N PRO A 32 39.38 1.94 39.54
CA PRO A 32 40.30 1.84 40.66
C PRO A 32 41.45 2.86 40.55
N GLN A 33 41.75 3.46 41.70
CA GLN A 33 42.87 4.33 41.99
C GLN A 33 44.17 3.57 42.24
N PHE A 34 45.27 4.25 41.95
CA PHE A 34 46.66 3.94 42.28
C PHE A 34 46.94 4.27 43.76
N ILE A 35 47.54 3.35 44.53
CA ILE A 35 48.39 3.66 45.71
C ILE A 35 49.55 2.64 45.75
N GLY A 36 50.75 3.14 46.02
CA GLY A 36 52.01 2.42 45.91
C GLY A 36 52.56 1.75 47.17
N SER A 37 53.61 0.97 46.89
CA SER A 37 54.81 0.62 47.67
C SER A 37 54.71 0.19 49.14
N SER A 38 55.18 -1.03 49.42
CA SER A 38 56.13 -1.31 50.51
C SER A 38 56.92 -2.58 50.20
N ILE A 39 58.25 -2.47 50.27
CA ILE A 39 59.23 -3.53 50.06
C ILE A 39 59.38 -4.32 51.37
N VAL A 40 59.22 -5.65 51.32
CA VAL A 40 59.82 -6.56 52.30
C VAL A 40 60.51 -7.67 51.52
N LYS A 41 61.83 -7.79 51.73
CA LYS A 41 62.67 -8.87 51.25
C LYS A 41 62.47 -10.07 52.16
N GLU A 42 62.06 -11.20 51.60
CA GLU A 42 62.24 -12.50 52.23
C GLU A 42 62.64 -13.55 51.19
N ASP A 43 63.73 -14.22 51.50
CA ASP A 43 64.34 -15.34 50.77
C ASP A 43 63.35 -16.49 50.59
N LEU A 44 63.00 -16.80 49.33
CA LEU A 44 62.43 -18.10 48.97
C LEU A 44 63.21 -18.69 47.79
N ARG A 45 63.99 -19.71 48.13
CA ARG A 45 64.71 -20.62 47.23
C ARG A 45 63.81 -21.12 46.09
N PRO A 46 64.36 -21.40 44.89
CA PRO A 46 63.58 -21.88 43.77
C PRO A 46 63.16 -23.33 44.00
N ARG A 47 61.93 -23.54 44.49
CA ARG A 47 61.28 -24.85 44.39
C ARG A 47 60.69 -25.00 43.00
N SER A 48 61.42 -25.80 42.21
CA SER A 48 60.97 -26.76 41.22
C SER A 48 59.49 -26.76 40.79
N THR A 49 59.35 -26.81 39.46
CA THR A 49 58.37 -27.60 38.70
C THR A 49 56.89 -27.24 38.82
N HIS A 50 56.43 -26.40 37.90
CA HIS A 50 55.42 -26.74 36.89
C HIS A 50 54.84 -25.45 36.27
N CYS A 51 55.64 -24.73 35.49
CA CYS A 51 55.08 -24.03 34.35
C CYS A 51 54.67 -25.12 33.36
N ARG A 52 53.42 -25.58 33.46
CA ARG A 52 52.82 -26.42 32.43
C ARG A 52 53.07 -25.71 31.11
N ALA A 53 53.89 -26.32 30.26
CA ALA A 53 53.76 -26.15 28.83
C ALA A 53 52.27 -26.41 28.54
N LEU A 54 51.48 -25.34 28.44
CA LEU A 54 50.15 -25.43 27.86
C LEU A 54 50.41 -26.01 26.48
N ASP A 55 50.05 -27.29 26.36
CA ASP A 55 50.34 -28.15 25.23
C ASP A 55 50.09 -27.36 23.94
N VAL A 56 51.09 -27.28 23.05
CA VAL A 56 51.03 -26.54 21.78
C VAL A 56 49.76 -26.92 21.01
N LYS A 57 49.26 -28.15 21.21
CA LYS A 57 47.99 -28.65 20.70
C LYS A 57 46.77 -27.88 21.20
N VAL A 58 46.72 -27.49 22.47
CA VAL A 58 45.63 -26.69 23.06
C VAL A 58 45.60 -25.29 22.44
N TRP A 59 46.75 -24.65 22.27
CA TRP A 59 46.84 -23.37 21.57
C TRP A 59 46.43 -23.45 20.11
N GLN A 60 46.84 -24.51 19.41
CA GLN A 60 46.44 -24.75 18.01
C GLN A 60 44.92 -24.93 17.89
N VAL A 61 44.27 -25.62 18.83
CA VAL A 61 42.81 -25.78 18.85
C VAL A 61 42.11 -24.44 19.11
N ILE A 62 42.60 -23.65 20.08
CA ILE A 62 42.02 -22.32 20.40
C ILE A 62 42.13 -21.36 19.20
N VAL A 63 43.29 -21.30 18.55
CA VAL A 63 43.51 -20.45 17.36
C VAL A 63 42.64 -20.92 16.19
N SER A 64 42.53 -22.24 15.97
CA SER A 64 41.70 -22.80 14.90
C SER A 64 40.20 -22.54 15.14
N ALA A 65 39.73 -22.71 16.38
CA ALA A 65 38.35 -22.41 16.76
C ALA A 65 38.04 -20.91 16.65
N SER A 66 38.96 -20.05 17.08
CA SER A 66 38.82 -18.60 16.96
C SER A 66 38.78 -18.15 15.49
N GLY A 67 39.62 -18.74 14.64
CA GLY A 67 39.61 -18.51 13.19
C GLY A 67 38.28 -18.90 12.54
N LEU A 68 37.70 -20.05 12.94
CA LEU A 68 36.38 -20.48 12.47
C LEU A 68 35.27 -19.52 12.90
N VAL A 69 35.29 -19.04 14.15
CA VAL A 69 34.32 -18.06 14.65
C VAL A 69 34.42 -16.75 13.87
N VAL A 70 35.63 -16.22 13.65
CA VAL A 70 35.85 -14.99 12.86
C VAL A 70 35.37 -15.17 11.43
N ALA A 71 35.70 -16.29 10.77
CA ALA A 71 35.25 -16.60 9.41
C ALA A 71 33.72 -16.69 9.33
N THR A 72 33.07 -17.30 10.33
CA THR A 72 31.61 -17.40 10.40
C THR A 72 30.97 -16.02 10.56
N ILE A 73 31.51 -15.16 11.43
CA ILE A 73 31.03 -13.79 11.61
C ILE A 73 31.20 -12.98 10.32
N GLN A 74 32.35 -13.10 9.64
CA GLN A 74 32.60 -12.43 8.36
C GLN A 74 31.64 -12.91 7.27
N ALA A 75 31.38 -14.22 7.17
CA ALA A 75 30.42 -14.77 6.23
C ALA A 75 28.99 -14.26 6.51
N VAL A 76 28.55 -14.22 7.77
CA VAL A 76 27.24 -13.68 8.16
C VAL A 76 27.14 -12.19 7.83
N ARG A 77 28.20 -11.40 8.05
CA ARG A 77 28.24 -9.98 7.66
C ARG A 77 28.19 -9.82 6.15
N ALA A 78 28.99 -10.57 5.39
CA ALA A 78 28.98 -10.54 3.93
C ALA A 78 27.62 -10.91 3.34
N VAL A 79 26.93 -11.92 3.88
CA VAL A 79 25.55 -12.27 3.48
C VAL A 79 24.57 -11.16 3.82
N ARG A 80 24.70 -10.54 5.01
CA ARG A 80 23.82 -9.42 5.39
C ARG A 80 24.04 -8.21 4.47
N ASP A 81 25.29 -7.89 4.16
CA ASP A 81 25.64 -6.75 3.32
C ASP A 81 25.25 -7.02 1.87
N SER A 82 25.38 -8.25 1.36
CA SER A 82 24.89 -8.60 0.03
C SER A 82 23.36 -8.51 -0.06
N VAL A 83 22.62 -8.92 0.98
CA VAL A 83 21.16 -8.75 1.05
C VAL A 83 20.78 -7.26 1.12
N ARG A 84 21.52 -6.43 1.85
CA ARG A 84 21.29 -4.98 1.90
C ARG A 84 21.56 -4.32 0.56
N THR A 85 22.69 -4.62 -0.06
CA THR A 85 23.05 -4.11 -1.40
C THR A 85 22.05 -4.56 -2.44
N PHE A 86 21.60 -5.82 -2.39
CA PHE A 86 20.55 -6.32 -3.27
C PHE A 86 19.23 -5.58 -3.07
N LYS A 87 18.78 -5.40 -1.82
CA LYS A 87 17.55 -4.63 -1.51
C LYS A 87 17.64 -3.18 -1.97
N ALA A 88 18.83 -2.58 -1.96
CA ALA A 88 19.06 -1.22 -2.45
C ALA A 88 19.18 -1.14 -3.98
N SER A 89 19.51 -2.25 -4.65
CA SER A 89 19.58 -2.31 -6.12
C SER A 89 18.20 -2.15 -6.79
N SER A 90 18.18 -1.71 -8.04
CA SER A 90 16.96 -1.57 -8.84
C SER A 90 16.19 -2.90 -8.95
N GLU A 91 16.90 -4.04 -9.05
CA GLU A 91 16.29 -5.37 -9.09
C GLU A 91 15.61 -5.74 -7.75
N GLY A 92 16.25 -5.43 -6.62
CA GLY A 92 15.65 -5.64 -5.31
C GLY A 92 14.41 -4.77 -5.08
N LYS A 93 14.46 -3.52 -5.54
CA LYS A 93 13.32 -2.58 -5.53
C LYS A 93 12.16 -3.10 -6.37
N ILE A 94 12.42 -3.52 -7.61
CA ILE A 94 11.40 -4.13 -8.50
C ILE A 94 10.79 -5.36 -7.83
N ARG A 95 11.59 -6.29 -7.30
CA ARG A 95 11.06 -7.49 -6.63
C ARG A 95 10.18 -7.16 -5.44
N ALA A 96 10.57 -6.17 -4.63
CA ALA A 96 9.78 -5.71 -3.51
C ALA A 96 8.45 -5.08 -3.96
N ALA A 97 8.48 -4.25 -5.00
CA ALA A 97 7.29 -3.62 -5.56
C ALA A 97 6.33 -4.63 -6.21
N VAL A 98 6.86 -5.60 -6.97
CA VAL A 98 6.09 -6.74 -7.50
C VAL A 98 5.47 -7.55 -6.36
N ALA A 99 6.22 -7.84 -5.29
CA ALA A 99 5.68 -8.56 -4.14
C ALA A 99 4.57 -7.78 -3.42
N LYS A 100 4.65 -6.44 -3.35
CA LYS A 100 3.58 -5.58 -2.84
C LYS A 100 2.33 -5.66 -3.73
N ALA A 101 2.49 -5.50 -5.05
CA ALA A 101 1.40 -5.54 -6.02
C ALA A 101 0.70 -6.90 -6.13
N MET A 102 1.43 -8.01 -5.87
CA MET A 102 0.87 -9.36 -5.90
C MET A 102 0.05 -9.74 -4.66
N LYS A 103 0.00 -8.89 -3.62
CA LYS A 103 -0.94 -9.10 -2.51
C LYS A 103 -2.38 -8.91 -3.02
N PRO A 104 -3.36 -9.65 -2.46
CA PRO A 104 -4.77 -9.38 -2.73
C PRO A 104 -5.08 -7.91 -2.41
N PHE A 105 -5.81 -7.24 -3.30
CA PHE A 105 -6.20 -5.86 -3.10
C PHE A 105 -7.20 -5.75 -1.94
N GLU A 106 -6.89 -4.86 -1.00
CA GLU A 106 -7.70 -4.58 0.18
C GLU A 106 -8.29 -3.17 0.04
N PRO A 107 -9.63 -3.05 -0.06
CA PRO A 107 -10.32 -1.76 -0.05
C PRO A 107 -10.06 -0.96 1.21
N SER A 108 -10.24 0.35 1.12
CA SER A 108 -10.15 1.27 2.26
C SER A 108 -11.28 1.08 3.29
N ARG A 109 -12.43 0.56 2.84
CA ARG A 109 -13.60 0.30 3.67
C ARG A 109 -13.76 -1.20 3.97
N PRO A 110 -14.21 -1.56 5.18
CA PRO A 110 -14.52 -2.95 5.49
C PRO A 110 -15.82 -3.36 4.77
N GLN A 111 -15.96 -4.65 4.46
CA GLN A 111 -17.01 -5.14 3.57
C GLN A 111 -18.42 -5.01 4.16
N ASP A 112 -18.53 -5.09 5.48
CA ASP A 112 -19.76 -4.94 6.25
C ASP A 112 -20.30 -3.49 6.29
N GLU A 113 -19.47 -2.51 5.94
CA GLU A 113 -19.90 -1.11 5.78
C GLU A 113 -20.40 -0.78 4.35
N VAL A 114 -20.34 -1.73 3.42
CA VAL A 114 -20.60 -1.46 1.99
C VAL A 114 -21.76 -2.28 1.46
N ILE A 115 -22.79 -1.58 0.98
CA ILE A 115 -23.90 -2.21 0.24
C ILE A 115 -23.44 -2.72 -1.12
N GLN A 116 -24.02 -3.85 -1.57
CA GLN A 116 -23.75 -4.37 -2.90
C GLN A 116 -24.50 -3.55 -3.93
N ARG A 117 -23.78 -3.09 -4.97
CA ARG A 117 -24.37 -2.30 -6.05
C ARG A 117 -24.17 -2.99 -7.40
N PRO A 118 -25.15 -2.98 -8.31
CA PRO A 118 -25.01 -3.60 -9.64
C PRO A 118 -23.76 -3.12 -10.40
N VAL A 119 -23.40 -1.84 -10.24
CA VAL A 119 -22.23 -1.25 -10.88
C VAL A 119 -20.90 -1.92 -10.47
N MET A 120 -20.81 -2.47 -9.26
CA MET A 120 -19.64 -3.23 -8.81
C MET A 120 -19.47 -4.51 -9.65
N GLY A 121 -20.58 -5.18 -9.96
CA GLY A 121 -20.61 -6.32 -10.88
C GLY A 121 -20.19 -5.95 -12.30
N THR A 122 -20.64 -4.78 -12.79
CA THR A 122 -20.22 -4.25 -14.10
C THR A 122 -18.72 -3.98 -14.15
N ILE A 123 -18.16 -3.31 -13.14
CA ILE A 123 -16.72 -3.04 -13.04
C ILE A 123 -15.95 -4.37 -12.98
N ARG A 124 -16.40 -5.32 -12.16
CA ARG A 124 -15.77 -6.64 -12.04
C ARG A 124 -15.75 -7.40 -13.37
N LYS A 125 -16.88 -7.45 -14.09
CA LYS A 125 -16.97 -8.06 -15.43
C LYS A 125 -16.02 -7.39 -16.41
N ARG A 126 -15.94 -6.05 -16.37
CA ARG A 126 -15.02 -5.28 -17.23
C ARG A 126 -13.56 -5.64 -16.97
N VAL A 127 -13.17 -5.83 -15.71
CA VAL A 127 -11.80 -6.26 -15.32
C VAL A 127 -11.51 -7.69 -15.76
N GLU A 128 -12.49 -8.58 -15.62
CA GLU A 128 -12.39 -9.99 -16.02
C GLU A 128 -12.24 -10.15 -17.54
N SER A 129 -13.07 -9.46 -18.31
CA SER A 129 -13.09 -9.54 -19.77
C SER A 129 -12.21 -8.48 -20.44
N TRP A 130 -11.29 -7.86 -19.70
CA TRP A 130 -10.46 -6.80 -20.25
C TRP A 130 -9.51 -7.34 -21.32
N GLN A 131 -9.48 -6.64 -22.47
CA GLN A 131 -8.58 -6.96 -23.59
C GLN A 131 -7.72 -5.75 -23.98
N GLN A 132 -8.34 -4.57 -23.99
CA GLN A 132 -7.75 -3.31 -24.42
C GLN A 132 -8.53 -2.14 -23.79
N HIS A 133 -7.98 -0.93 -23.95
CA HIS A 133 -8.59 0.36 -23.60
C HIS A 133 -8.59 0.71 -22.12
N ALA A 134 -8.52 2.00 -21.82
CA ALA A 134 -8.71 2.48 -20.44
C ALA A 134 -10.18 2.31 -20.03
N THR A 135 -10.42 2.16 -18.73
CA THR A 135 -11.78 2.18 -18.16
C THR A 135 -11.93 3.43 -17.31
N ILE A 136 -12.90 4.28 -17.63
CA ILE A 136 -13.17 5.49 -16.87
C ILE A 136 -14.41 5.25 -16.03
N ILE A 137 -14.30 5.48 -14.73
CA ILE A 137 -15.40 5.38 -13.77
C ILE A 137 -15.80 6.81 -13.40
N GLY A 138 -16.89 7.26 -14.02
CA GLY A 138 -17.43 8.61 -13.90
C GLY A 138 -18.70 8.65 -13.07
N GLY A 139 -19.13 9.86 -12.69
CA GLY A 139 -20.36 10.07 -11.93
C GLY A 139 -20.34 11.35 -11.10
N ARG A 140 -21.47 11.67 -10.47
CA ARG A 140 -21.58 12.84 -9.60
C ARG A 140 -20.57 12.76 -8.45
N TYR A 141 -20.08 13.90 -7.97
CA TYR A 141 -19.27 13.93 -6.76
C TYR A 141 -20.02 13.23 -5.63
N GLN A 142 -19.32 12.42 -4.82
CA GLN A 142 -19.91 11.66 -3.71
C GLN A 142 -20.94 10.57 -4.09
N SER A 143 -20.99 10.10 -5.34
CA SER A 143 -21.83 8.96 -5.76
C SER A 143 -21.31 7.55 -5.39
N GLY A 144 -20.16 7.46 -4.69
CA GLY A 144 -19.58 6.18 -4.27
C GLY A 144 -18.67 5.49 -5.30
N LYS A 145 -18.10 6.23 -6.26
CA LYS A 145 -17.19 5.71 -7.31
C LYS A 145 -15.98 4.94 -6.77
N SER A 146 -15.20 5.57 -5.89
CA SER A 146 -14.01 4.94 -5.32
C SER A 146 -14.38 3.67 -4.54
N VAL A 147 -15.44 3.72 -3.73
CA VAL A 147 -15.95 2.54 -3.00
C VAL A 147 -16.38 1.43 -3.96
N ALA A 148 -17.18 1.73 -4.98
CA ALA A 148 -17.62 0.73 -5.95
C ALA A 148 -16.45 0.09 -6.72
N THR A 149 -15.44 0.89 -7.07
CA THR A 149 -14.24 0.42 -7.77
C THR A 149 -13.38 -0.45 -6.86
N GLU A 150 -13.14 0.00 -5.63
CA GLU A 150 -12.35 -0.75 -4.66
C GLU A 150 -13.01 -2.08 -4.31
N GLU A 151 -14.32 -2.09 -4.04
CA GLU A 151 -15.05 -3.34 -3.78
C GLU A 151 -15.05 -4.30 -4.96
N ALA A 152 -15.22 -3.80 -6.19
CA ALA A 152 -15.14 -4.64 -7.38
C ALA A 152 -13.78 -5.34 -7.50
N LEU A 153 -12.71 -4.67 -7.08
CA LEU A 153 -11.33 -5.15 -7.08
C LEU A 153 -10.92 -5.90 -5.80
N ARG A 154 -11.81 -6.04 -4.80
CA ARG A 154 -11.50 -6.75 -3.56
C ARG A 154 -10.95 -8.15 -3.84
N GLY A 155 -9.78 -8.44 -3.28
CA GLY A 155 -9.09 -9.72 -3.41
C GLY A 155 -8.32 -9.93 -4.72
N VAL A 156 -8.43 -9.00 -5.69
CA VAL A 156 -7.71 -9.08 -6.97
C VAL A 156 -6.23 -8.81 -6.74
N ARG A 157 -5.36 -9.66 -7.28
CA ARG A 157 -3.91 -9.46 -7.25
C ARG A 157 -3.46 -8.63 -8.45
N GLY A 158 -2.35 -7.92 -8.29
CA GLY A 158 -1.76 -7.12 -9.35
C GLY A 158 -2.37 -5.73 -9.50
N VAL A 159 -3.13 -5.26 -8.50
CA VAL A 159 -3.71 -3.92 -8.48
C VAL A 159 -2.72 -2.95 -7.82
N VAL A 160 -2.40 -1.87 -8.52
CA VAL A 160 -1.62 -0.74 -8.01
C VAL A 160 -2.52 0.48 -8.02
N ARG A 161 -2.83 1.01 -6.83
CA ARG A 161 -3.63 2.23 -6.66
C ARG A 161 -2.72 3.44 -6.49
N PHE A 162 -3.11 4.56 -7.10
CA PHE A 162 -2.47 5.85 -6.88
C PHE A 162 -3.48 7.00 -6.91
N SER A 163 -3.32 7.98 -6.01
CA SER A 163 -4.15 9.20 -5.94
C SER A 163 -3.44 10.36 -6.63
N ILE A 164 -4.10 11.02 -7.58
CA ILE A 164 -3.52 12.09 -8.41
C ILE A 164 -3.91 13.44 -7.83
N GLU A 165 -3.15 13.92 -6.86
CA GLU A 165 -3.46 15.16 -6.13
C GLU A 165 -2.76 16.41 -6.70
N SER A 166 -1.74 16.25 -7.56
CA SER A 166 -0.97 17.35 -8.11
C SER A 166 -0.37 17.04 -9.49
N ALA A 167 0.15 18.07 -10.16
CA ALA A 167 0.82 17.92 -11.46
C ALA A 167 2.09 17.02 -11.41
N ASP A 168 2.71 16.88 -10.23
CA ASP A 168 3.90 16.06 -9.98
C ASP A 168 3.59 14.58 -9.68
N TRP A 169 2.35 14.14 -9.92
CA TRP A 169 1.85 12.80 -9.60
C TRP A 169 2.76 11.66 -10.06
N LYS A 170 3.42 11.76 -11.23
CA LYS A 170 4.32 10.71 -11.72
C LYS A 170 5.51 10.48 -10.79
N ARG A 171 6.11 11.56 -10.29
CA ARG A 171 7.25 11.49 -9.35
C ARG A 171 6.79 10.85 -8.05
N MET A 172 5.65 11.30 -7.52
CA MET A 172 5.07 10.77 -6.29
C MET A 172 4.72 9.28 -6.41
N MET A 173 4.15 8.85 -7.54
CA MET A 173 3.86 7.44 -7.81
C MET A 173 5.13 6.59 -7.82
N PHE A 174 6.19 7.07 -8.46
CA PHE A 174 7.47 6.38 -8.49
C PHE A 174 8.10 6.28 -7.10
N GLU A 175 8.06 7.35 -6.32
CA GLU A 175 8.53 7.38 -4.93
C GLU A 175 7.75 6.39 -4.04
N GLU A 176 6.42 6.35 -4.12
CA GLU A 176 5.59 5.46 -3.33
C GLU A 176 5.85 3.97 -3.65
N LEU A 177 6.05 3.68 -4.93
CA LEU A 177 6.40 2.34 -5.42
C LEU A 177 7.89 2.02 -5.23
N LYS A 178 8.70 2.98 -4.79
CA LYS A 178 10.16 2.90 -4.66
C LYS A 178 10.84 2.50 -5.97
N VAL A 179 10.29 2.94 -7.09
CA VAL A 179 10.88 2.81 -8.43
C VAL A 179 11.42 4.18 -8.85
N GLU A 180 12.53 4.23 -9.58
CA GLU A 180 13.23 5.50 -9.83
C GLU A 180 12.75 6.21 -11.11
N ASN A 181 12.16 5.48 -12.04
CA ASN A 181 11.76 6.01 -13.34
C ASN A 181 10.66 5.16 -14.00
N SER A 182 10.12 5.66 -15.11
CA SER A 182 9.07 5.01 -15.89
C SER A 182 9.50 3.65 -16.46
N GLY A 183 10.78 3.45 -16.77
CA GLY A 183 11.31 2.18 -17.26
C GLY A 183 11.22 1.07 -16.20
N LEU A 184 11.63 1.37 -14.96
CA LEU A 184 11.51 0.43 -13.84
C LEU A 184 10.05 0.17 -13.48
N PHE A 185 9.17 1.17 -13.57
CA PHE A 185 7.74 0.98 -13.39
C PHE A 185 7.15 0.03 -14.44
N LYS A 186 7.48 0.21 -15.72
CA LYS A 186 7.05 -0.69 -16.80
C LYS A 186 7.55 -2.12 -16.57
N GLU A 187 8.82 -2.27 -16.22
CA GLU A 187 9.40 -3.58 -15.90
C GLU A 187 8.71 -4.23 -14.68
N MET A 188 8.38 -3.45 -13.66
CA MET A 188 7.60 -3.91 -12.52
C MET A 188 6.22 -4.44 -12.98
N MET A 189 5.46 -3.66 -13.74
CA MET A 189 4.13 -4.06 -14.22
C MET A 189 4.19 -5.29 -15.13
N ARG A 190 5.20 -5.37 -16.00
CA ARG A 190 5.46 -6.54 -16.85
C ARG A 190 5.64 -7.81 -16.02
N ARG A 191 6.47 -7.75 -14.98
CA ARG A 191 6.70 -8.89 -14.06
C ARG A 191 5.47 -9.24 -13.21
N VAL A 192 4.65 -8.25 -12.84
CA VAL A 192 3.35 -8.51 -12.22
C VAL A 192 2.49 -9.30 -13.19
N GLY A 193 2.35 -8.86 -14.44
CA GLY A 193 1.61 -9.56 -15.49
C GLY A 193 2.10 -11.00 -15.73
N GLU A 194 3.42 -11.22 -15.75
CA GLU A 194 3.99 -12.57 -15.84
C GLU A 194 3.57 -13.45 -14.66
N LYS A 195 3.68 -12.96 -13.43
CA LYS A 195 3.29 -13.71 -12.24
C LYS A 195 1.79 -13.96 -12.16
N LEU A 196 0.95 -13.06 -12.65
CA LEU A 196 -0.50 -13.24 -12.64
C LEU A 196 -0.95 -14.45 -13.47
N LYS A 197 -0.16 -14.89 -14.45
CA LYS A 197 -0.40 -16.12 -15.22
C LYS A 197 -0.38 -17.38 -14.35
N ASP A 198 0.39 -17.37 -13.27
CA ASP A 198 0.49 -18.48 -12.32
C ASP A 198 -0.73 -18.59 -11.38
N PHE A 199 -1.64 -17.62 -11.42
CA PHE A 199 -2.85 -17.59 -10.58
C PHE A 199 -4.10 -17.73 -11.45
N PRO A 200 -4.54 -18.97 -11.80
CA PRO A 200 -5.72 -19.20 -12.65
C PRO A 200 -6.99 -18.57 -12.07
N ASP A 201 -7.14 -18.57 -10.74
CA ASP A 201 -8.32 -18.06 -10.05
C ASP A 201 -8.33 -16.53 -9.85
N ASN A 202 -7.26 -15.82 -10.27
CA ASN A 202 -7.26 -14.36 -10.21
C ASN A 202 -8.18 -13.78 -11.30
N LEU A 203 -8.98 -12.78 -10.93
CA LEU A 203 -10.00 -12.16 -11.78
C LEU A 203 -9.47 -11.72 -13.15
N THR A 204 -8.24 -11.25 -13.22
CA THR A 204 -7.59 -10.82 -14.46
C THR A 204 -6.17 -11.37 -14.56
N LYS A 205 -5.68 -11.51 -15.80
CA LYS A 205 -4.27 -11.86 -16.10
C LYS A 205 -3.41 -10.64 -16.37
N TYR A 206 -4.01 -9.45 -16.35
CA TYR A 206 -3.34 -8.19 -16.62
C TYR A 206 -3.14 -7.42 -15.32
N PRO A 207 -1.99 -6.75 -15.15
CA PRO A 207 -1.80 -5.85 -14.03
C PRO A 207 -2.76 -4.66 -14.16
N VAL A 208 -3.33 -4.21 -13.04
CA VAL A 208 -4.31 -3.12 -13.00
C VAL A 208 -3.66 -1.89 -12.38
N LEU A 209 -3.74 -0.75 -13.08
CA LEU A 209 -3.36 0.56 -12.55
C LEU A 209 -4.63 1.36 -12.26
N LEU A 210 -4.97 1.51 -10.97
CA LEU A 210 -6.09 2.30 -10.50
C LEU A 210 -5.63 3.72 -10.19
N LEU A 211 -6.09 4.68 -10.98
CA LEU A 211 -5.83 6.11 -10.82
C LEU A 211 -7.06 6.79 -10.23
N ASP A 212 -6.95 7.29 -9.00
CA ASP A 212 -8.00 8.05 -8.33
C ASP A 212 -7.75 9.54 -8.55
N ILE A 213 -8.68 10.24 -9.21
CA ILE A 213 -8.56 11.67 -9.51
C ILE A 213 -9.56 12.43 -8.62
N PRO A 214 -9.10 13.11 -7.56
CA PRO A 214 -9.96 13.89 -6.68
C PRO A 214 -10.52 15.13 -7.40
N ARG A 215 -11.63 15.68 -6.88
CA ARG A 215 -12.32 16.86 -7.46
C ARG A 215 -11.41 18.10 -7.48
N THR A 216 -10.46 18.18 -6.56
CA THR A 216 -9.52 19.30 -6.41
C THR A 216 -8.43 19.33 -7.48
N THR A 217 -8.22 18.24 -8.21
CA THR A 217 -7.18 18.15 -9.23
C THR A 217 -7.71 18.74 -10.53
N ILE A 218 -7.26 19.95 -10.85
CA ILE A 218 -7.62 20.68 -12.07
C ILE A 218 -6.43 20.68 -13.05
N GLU A 219 -5.20 20.66 -12.53
CA GLU A 219 -3.97 20.74 -13.32
C GLU A 219 -3.41 19.36 -13.68
N GLY A 220 -2.95 19.20 -14.92
CA GLY A 220 -2.22 18.02 -15.37
C GLY A 220 -3.08 16.81 -15.80
N ILE A 221 -4.40 16.94 -15.87
CA ILE A 221 -5.33 15.89 -16.32
C ILE A 221 -4.98 15.41 -17.74
N ASP A 222 -4.61 16.33 -18.63
CA ASP A 222 -4.13 16.07 -19.99
C ASP A 222 -2.93 15.11 -20.01
N ARG A 223 -1.97 15.32 -19.09
CA ARG A 223 -0.79 14.48 -18.93
C ARG A 223 -1.12 13.12 -18.33
N VAL A 224 -2.06 13.07 -17.40
CA VAL A 224 -2.56 11.80 -16.83
C VAL A 224 -3.20 10.98 -17.94
N SER A 225 -4.10 11.59 -18.70
CA SER A 225 -4.76 10.94 -19.83
C SER A 225 -3.76 10.40 -20.85
N SER A 226 -2.84 11.24 -21.32
CA SER A 226 -1.81 10.80 -22.28
C SER A 226 -1.00 9.61 -21.75
N THR A 227 -0.67 9.62 -20.46
CA THR A 227 0.06 8.52 -19.82
C THR A 227 -0.80 7.26 -19.71
N ALA A 228 -2.08 7.39 -19.36
CA ALA A 228 -3.01 6.27 -19.33
C ALA A 228 -3.14 5.62 -20.71
N LYS A 229 -3.20 6.42 -21.79
CA LYS A 229 -3.20 5.92 -23.18
C LYS A 229 -1.93 5.13 -23.50
N ASP A 230 -0.78 5.72 -23.20
CA ASP A 230 0.52 5.10 -23.48
C ASP A 230 0.65 3.76 -22.75
N VAL A 231 0.25 3.72 -21.47
CA VAL A 231 0.36 2.54 -20.61
C VAL A 231 -0.68 1.47 -20.95
N ALA A 232 -1.89 1.86 -21.36
CA ALA A 232 -2.96 0.93 -21.72
C ALA A 232 -2.79 0.28 -23.11
N THR A 233 -1.97 0.88 -23.99
CA THR A 233 -1.74 0.34 -25.35
C THR A 233 -0.48 -0.52 -25.41
N ASP A 234 -0.57 -1.69 -26.07
CA ASP A 234 0.51 -2.68 -26.18
C ASP A 234 1.73 -2.21 -27.00
N LYS A 235 1.76 -0.94 -27.42
CA LYS A 235 2.94 -0.30 -28.05
C LYS A 235 4.19 -0.36 -27.16
N ILE A 236 4.01 -0.65 -25.88
CA ILE A 236 5.06 -0.67 -24.86
C ILE A 236 5.45 -2.11 -24.47
N GLY A 237 4.85 -3.15 -25.07
CA GLY A 237 5.17 -4.56 -24.80
C GLY A 237 4.71 -5.07 -23.43
N CYS A 238 3.73 -4.38 -22.82
CA CYS A 238 3.06 -4.78 -21.59
C CYS A 238 1.64 -4.21 -21.57
N ALA A 239 0.63 -5.06 -21.73
CA ALA A 239 -0.76 -4.66 -21.61
C ALA A 239 -1.11 -4.44 -20.12
N ILE A 240 -1.46 -3.20 -19.76
CA ILE A 240 -1.84 -2.79 -18.40
C ILE A 240 -3.27 -2.29 -18.45
N HIS A 241 -4.15 -2.84 -17.61
CA HIS A 241 -5.52 -2.35 -17.49
C HIS A 241 -5.51 -1.07 -16.65
N VAL A 242 -5.67 0.08 -17.29
CA VAL A 242 -5.78 1.37 -16.58
C VAL A 242 -7.24 1.63 -16.25
N ILE A 243 -7.53 1.82 -14.97
CA ILE A 243 -8.85 2.21 -14.44
C ILE A 243 -8.71 3.60 -13.83
N VAL A 244 -9.56 4.53 -14.25
CA VAL A 244 -9.55 5.91 -13.79
C VAL A 244 -10.83 6.19 -13.02
N SER A 245 -10.74 6.37 -11.71
CA SER A 245 -11.84 6.83 -10.86
C SER A 245 -11.83 8.36 -10.82
N ALA A 246 -12.70 8.99 -11.61
CA ALA A 246 -12.77 10.44 -11.70
C ALA A 246 -13.83 10.98 -10.73
N SER A 247 -13.44 11.81 -9.76
CA SER A 247 -14.34 12.27 -8.69
C SER A 247 -15.51 13.13 -9.14
N SER A 248 -15.48 13.68 -10.35
CA SER A 248 -16.59 14.43 -10.95
C SER A 248 -16.83 14.03 -12.40
N ALA A 249 -18.06 14.23 -12.88
CA ALA A 249 -18.40 14.02 -14.28
C ALA A 249 -17.58 14.94 -15.21
N ALA A 250 -17.30 16.17 -14.80
CA ALA A 250 -16.47 17.10 -15.57
C ALA A 250 -15.04 16.56 -15.76
N VAL A 251 -14.43 16.01 -14.70
CA VAL A 251 -13.10 15.39 -14.79
C VAL A 251 -13.14 14.13 -15.65
N ALA A 252 -14.18 13.30 -15.52
CA ALA A 252 -14.36 12.12 -16.35
C ALA A 252 -14.47 12.49 -17.85
N LEU A 253 -15.24 13.53 -18.17
CA LEU A 253 -15.42 14.02 -19.54
C LEU A 253 -14.16 14.72 -20.09
N ALA A 254 -13.42 15.43 -19.23
CA ALA A 254 -12.14 16.04 -19.59
C ALA A 254 -11.03 15.00 -19.80
N PHE A 255 -11.20 13.80 -19.23
CA PHE A 255 -10.30 12.68 -19.42
C PHE A 255 -10.54 12.02 -20.77
N ASP A 256 -10.01 12.63 -21.83
CA ASP A 256 -10.03 12.03 -23.16
C ASP A 256 -8.93 10.96 -23.24
N ALA A 257 -9.24 9.68 -22.97
CA ALA A 257 -8.31 8.56 -23.14
C ALA A 257 -8.20 8.06 -24.61
N GLY A 258 -8.49 8.93 -25.59
CA GLY A 258 -8.41 8.63 -27.03
C GLY A 258 -9.78 8.46 -27.68
N GLY A 259 -10.81 9.09 -27.12
CA GLY A 259 -12.20 9.01 -27.53
C GLY A 259 -12.86 7.66 -27.25
N THR A 260 -14.10 7.53 -27.69
CA THR A 260 -14.93 6.31 -27.57
C THR A 260 -14.31 5.06 -28.22
N GLU A 261 -13.30 5.25 -29.07
CA GLU A 261 -12.56 4.15 -29.70
C GLU A 261 -11.53 3.49 -28.77
N ARG A 262 -11.12 4.17 -27.69
CA ARG A 262 -10.03 3.75 -26.80
C ARG A 262 -10.32 3.84 -25.31
N GLN A 263 -11.57 4.11 -24.96
CA GLN A 263 -12.02 4.19 -23.58
C GLN A 263 -13.39 3.54 -23.43
N GLU A 264 -13.63 2.94 -22.27
CA GLU A 264 -14.95 2.44 -21.87
C GLU A 264 -15.37 3.13 -20.58
N ASP A 265 -16.53 3.79 -20.64
CA ASP A 265 -17.00 4.66 -19.57
C ASP A 265 -18.10 3.96 -18.76
N ILE A 266 -17.87 3.80 -17.46
CA ILE A 266 -18.82 3.26 -16.50
C ILE A 266 -19.32 4.42 -15.63
N TRP A 267 -20.62 4.70 -15.72
CA TRP A 267 -21.25 5.78 -14.97
C TRP A 267 -21.87 5.26 -13.67
N VAL A 268 -21.37 5.76 -12.54
CA VAL A 268 -21.91 5.48 -11.20
C VAL A 268 -22.97 6.52 -10.87
N ALA A 269 -24.23 6.10 -10.96
CA ALA A 269 -25.40 6.87 -10.55
C ALA A 269 -25.47 7.02 -9.02
N ASP A 270 -26.40 7.87 -8.56
CA ASP A 270 -26.84 7.91 -7.17
C ASP A 270 -27.53 6.58 -6.78
N LEU A 271 -27.83 6.38 -5.49
CA LEU A 271 -28.49 5.15 -5.05
C LEU A 271 -29.91 5.07 -5.58
N THR A 272 -30.40 3.86 -5.78
CA THR A 272 -31.84 3.57 -5.88
C THR A 272 -32.49 3.65 -4.49
N GLU A 273 -33.82 3.65 -4.44
CA GLU A 273 -34.54 3.61 -3.16
C GLU A 273 -34.25 2.31 -2.40
N GLU A 274 -34.13 1.19 -3.12
CA GLU A 274 -33.78 -0.13 -2.58
C GLU A 274 -32.37 -0.12 -1.98
N GLU A 275 -31.37 0.34 -2.76
CA GLU A 275 -30.00 0.50 -2.26
C GLU A 275 -29.93 1.45 -1.05
N THR A 276 -30.75 2.50 -1.04
CA THR A 276 -30.82 3.45 0.09
C THR A 276 -31.38 2.79 1.35
N LYS A 277 -32.43 1.98 1.23
CA LYS A 277 -32.99 1.21 2.36
C LYS A 277 -31.94 0.27 2.94
N GLU A 278 -31.24 -0.48 2.08
CA GLU A 278 -30.15 -1.37 2.51
C GLU A 278 -29.03 -0.61 3.21
N PHE A 279 -28.60 0.53 2.65
CA PHE A 279 -27.55 1.36 3.24
C PHE A 279 -27.95 1.88 4.62
N LEU A 280 -29.17 2.38 4.75
CA LEU A 280 -29.68 2.89 6.03
C LEU A 280 -29.94 1.75 7.03
N ALA A 281 -30.27 0.55 6.58
CA ALA A 281 -30.36 -0.62 7.46
C ALA A 281 -29.02 -0.94 8.13
N LEU A 282 -27.89 -0.84 7.40
CA LEU A 282 -26.54 -0.97 7.98
C LEU A 282 -26.25 0.05 9.09
N HIS A 283 -26.95 1.19 9.06
CA HIS A 283 -26.81 2.28 10.03
C HIS A 283 -27.92 2.29 11.10
N GLY A 284 -28.83 1.30 11.09
CA GLY A 284 -29.95 1.23 12.04
C GLY A 284 -31.11 2.20 11.75
N HIS A 285 -31.21 2.70 10.53
CA HIS A 285 -32.17 3.72 10.09
C HIS A 285 -33.17 3.23 9.02
N GLU A 286 -33.31 1.92 8.84
CA GLU A 286 -34.18 1.30 7.82
C GLU A 286 -35.61 1.86 7.82
N LYS A 287 -36.19 2.07 9.01
CA LYS A 287 -37.59 2.52 9.15
C LYS A 287 -37.82 3.98 8.74
N ASN A 288 -36.76 4.81 8.76
CA ASN A 288 -36.83 6.25 8.52
C ASN A 288 -36.26 6.62 7.14
N TRP A 289 -36.11 5.65 6.23
CA TRP A 289 -35.43 5.87 4.95
C TRP A 289 -36.07 6.99 4.11
N LYS A 290 -37.40 7.13 4.18
CA LYS A 290 -38.12 8.21 3.47
C LYS A 290 -37.72 9.58 3.97
N ASP A 291 -37.62 9.75 5.29
CA ASP A 291 -37.22 11.03 5.90
C ASP A 291 -35.78 11.41 5.49
N PHE A 292 -34.89 10.41 5.38
CA PHE A 292 -33.54 10.62 4.86
C PHE A 292 -33.56 11.05 3.39
N VAL A 293 -34.32 10.35 2.54
CA VAL A 293 -34.43 10.69 1.11
C VAL A 293 -35.03 12.09 0.92
N ASP A 294 -36.05 12.45 1.70
CA ASP A 294 -36.69 13.76 1.67
C ASP A 294 -35.77 14.89 2.19
N ALA A 295 -34.82 14.56 3.06
CA ALA A 295 -33.86 15.52 3.63
C ALA A 295 -32.62 15.73 2.77
N CYS A 296 -32.08 14.67 2.15
CA CYS A 296 -30.77 14.72 1.51
C CYS A 296 -30.69 13.97 0.16
N GLY A 297 -31.79 13.43 -0.33
CA GLY A 297 -31.86 12.71 -1.60
C GLY A 297 -31.20 11.34 -1.55
N LEU A 298 -30.78 10.87 -2.72
CA LEU A 298 -30.24 9.51 -2.92
C LEU A 298 -28.72 9.46 -3.08
N ARG A 299 -28.02 10.58 -2.86
CA ARG A 299 -26.57 10.64 -3.01
C ARG A 299 -25.91 10.04 -1.77
N ILE A 300 -25.16 8.95 -1.94
CA ILE A 300 -24.58 8.20 -0.81
C ILE A 300 -23.73 9.06 0.12
N GLY A 301 -22.93 10.01 -0.39
CA GLY A 301 -22.14 10.88 0.48
C GLY A 301 -22.98 11.84 1.33
N ASP A 302 -24.18 12.23 0.89
CA ASP A 302 -25.08 13.03 1.72
C ASP A 302 -25.77 12.17 2.77
N LEU A 303 -26.14 10.94 2.42
CA LEU A 303 -26.68 9.96 3.35
C LEU A 303 -25.68 9.62 4.46
N VAL A 304 -24.39 9.42 4.13
CA VAL A 304 -23.31 9.20 5.11
C VAL A 304 -23.23 10.38 6.08
N LYS A 305 -23.15 11.60 5.56
CA LYS A 305 -23.09 12.82 6.37
C LYS A 305 -24.35 13.00 7.23
N ALA A 306 -25.54 12.70 6.71
CA ALA A 306 -26.79 12.76 7.46
C ALA A 306 -26.78 11.76 8.63
N CYS A 307 -26.29 10.53 8.42
CA CYS A 307 -26.11 9.56 9.49
C CYS A 307 -25.10 10.04 10.54
N GLU A 308 -24.01 10.69 10.13
CA GLU A 308 -23.03 11.26 11.05
C GLU A 308 -23.58 12.44 11.85
N ASN A 309 -24.36 13.32 11.21
CA ASN A 309 -25.02 14.46 11.86
C ASN A 309 -26.06 13.98 12.89
N LEU A 310 -26.85 12.97 12.55
CA LEU A 310 -27.82 12.37 13.47
C LEU A 310 -27.12 11.76 14.70
N LYS A 311 -25.98 11.08 14.51
CA LYS A 311 -25.15 10.57 15.62
C LYS A 311 -24.62 11.69 16.52
N LYS A 312 -24.44 12.90 16.00
CA LYS A 312 -24.06 14.11 16.76
C LYS A 312 -25.25 14.84 17.38
N GLY A 313 -26.47 14.32 17.22
CA GLY A 313 -27.70 14.89 17.77
C GLY A 313 -28.35 15.96 16.89
N MET A 314 -27.92 16.14 15.63
CA MET A 314 -28.55 17.06 14.69
C MET A 314 -29.76 16.38 14.02
N PRO A 315 -30.97 16.94 14.12
CA PRO A 315 -32.15 16.45 13.41
C PRO A 315 -32.00 16.45 11.88
N LEU A 316 -32.76 15.60 11.20
CA LEU A 316 -32.78 15.54 9.74
C LEU A 316 -33.28 16.84 9.09
N ASP A 317 -34.22 17.54 9.73
CA ASP A 317 -34.73 18.83 9.24
C ASP A 317 -33.64 19.91 9.19
N ASP A 318 -32.78 19.96 10.21
CA ASP A 318 -31.64 20.87 10.25
C ASP A 318 -30.60 20.50 9.19
N THR A 319 -30.39 19.19 8.98
CA THR A 319 -29.51 18.66 7.93
C THR A 319 -30.03 19.05 6.53
N LYS A 320 -31.35 18.98 6.32
CA LYS A 320 -32.00 19.43 5.07
C LYS A 320 -31.77 20.92 4.81
N GLN A 321 -31.92 21.76 5.83
CA GLN A 321 -31.67 23.20 5.72
C GLN A 321 -30.20 23.49 5.40
N GLU A 322 -29.26 22.76 6.00
CA GLU A 322 -27.84 22.88 5.68
C GLU A 322 -27.54 22.54 4.22
N TYR A 323 -28.07 21.43 3.70
CA TYR A 323 -27.90 21.04 2.31
C TYR A 323 -28.52 22.03 1.33
N GLN A 324 -29.70 22.56 1.64
CA GLN A 324 -30.33 23.60 0.83
C GLN A 324 -29.43 24.85 0.77
N ARG A 325 -28.90 25.29 1.92
CA ARG A 325 -27.99 26.44 1.98
C ARG A 325 -26.72 26.22 1.15
N VAL A 326 -26.12 25.03 1.23
CA VAL A 326 -24.93 24.70 0.43
C VAL A 326 -25.25 24.66 -1.06
N ALA A 327 -26.41 24.11 -1.45
CA ALA A 327 -26.85 24.10 -2.84
C ALA A 327 -27.06 25.53 -3.38
N ASP A 328 -27.70 26.38 -2.59
CA ASP A 328 -27.92 27.79 -2.95
C ASP A 328 -26.58 28.55 -3.07
N ASP A 329 -25.62 28.31 -2.17
CA ASP A 329 -24.26 28.86 -2.23
C ASP A 329 -23.49 28.37 -3.48
N GLU A 330 -23.59 27.08 -3.83
CA GLU A 330 -22.96 26.52 -5.04
C GLU A 330 -23.55 27.14 -6.32
N VAL A 331 -24.87 27.29 -6.39
CA VAL A 331 -25.56 27.94 -7.52
C VAL A 331 -25.16 29.40 -7.65
N ALA A 332 -25.12 30.14 -6.54
CA ALA A 332 -24.67 31.54 -6.52
C ALA A 332 -23.23 31.69 -7.02
N THR A 333 -22.33 30.78 -6.62
CA THR A 333 -20.92 30.77 -7.04
C THR A 333 -20.77 30.47 -8.53
N LEU A 334 -21.57 29.54 -9.07
CA LEU A 334 -21.56 29.21 -10.51
C LEU A 334 -22.06 30.40 -11.35
N HIS A 335 -23.14 31.07 -10.93
CA HIS A 335 -23.61 32.28 -11.60
C HIS A 335 -22.59 33.42 -11.57
N ALA A 336 -21.88 33.60 -10.44
CA ALA A 336 -20.81 34.59 -10.34
C ALA A 336 -19.61 34.28 -11.26
N THR A 337 -19.36 32.99 -11.55
CA THR A 337 -18.26 32.54 -12.40
C THR A 337 -18.61 32.59 -13.89
N GLN A 338 -19.88 32.40 -14.27
CA GLN A 338 -20.36 32.54 -15.65
C GLN A 338 -20.47 34.00 -16.13
N ASN A 339 -20.58 34.96 -15.20
CA ASN A 339 -20.63 36.39 -15.50
C ASN A 339 -19.24 37.07 -15.50
N ARG A 340 -18.15 36.28 -15.48
CA ARG A 340 -16.76 36.73 -15.63
C ARG A 340 -16.20 36.26 -16.96
#